data_AF-A0A8D1E644-F1
#
_entry.id   AF-A0A8D1E644-F1
#
_cell.length_a   1.000
_cell.length_b   1.000
_cell.length_c   1.000
_cell.angle_alpha   90.00
_cell.angle_beta   90.00
_cell.angle_gamma   90.00
#
_symmetry.space_group_name_H-M   'P 1'
#
loop_
_entity.id
_entity.type
_entity.pdbx_description
1 polymer ?
#
loop_
_entity_poly.entity_id
_entity_poly.type
_entity_poly.pdbx_seq_one_letter_code
_entity_poly.pdbx_strand_id
1 'polypeptide(L)'
;INSGHCDPELQYTPDHVAGPGADIDPSQITFPGCICLKTPCLPGTCSCLRREKNYDDNLCLRDIGSGAKCAEPVFECNALCRCSDHCRNRVVQRGLHFHLQVFKTDHKGWGLRTLDFIPKGRFVCEYAGEVLGVSEVQRRIQLQTIHDSNYIIAIREHVYNGQVIETFVDPAYIGNIGRFLNHSCEPNLLMIPVRIDSMVPKLALFAAKDILPGEELSYDYSGRFLNPADSEDKERLDNEKLRKSCYCGAKSCAAFLPYDSSLYCPLEKPNTREEGKV
;
A
#
# COMPACT_ATOMS: atom_id res chain seq x y z
N ILE A 1 -21.16 24.15 9.93
CA ILE A 1 -21.17 22.86 9.19
C ILE A 1 -20.65 23.19 7.80
N ASN A 2 -19.34 23.06 7.57
CA ASN A 2 -18.75 23.31 6.25
C ASN A 2 -18.98 22.07 5.39
N SER A 3 -20.10 22.05 4.68
CA SER A 3 -20.37 21.11 3.59
C SER A 3 -19.54 21.53 2.37
N GLY A 4 -18.22 21.29 2.42
CA GLY A 4 -17.35 21.38 1.26
C GLY A 4 -17.60 20.17 0.35
N HIS A 5 -17.88 20.41 -0.93
CA HIS A 5 -18.19 19.39 -1.93
C HIS A 5 -17.24 18.18 -1.84
N CYS A 6 -17.83 17.02 -1.55
CA CYS A 6 -17.20 15.72 -1.80
C CYS A 6 -17.12 15.55 -3.32
N ASP A 7 -15.98 15.05 -3.79
CA ASP A 7 -15.69 14.81 -5.21
C ASP A 7 -16.83 13.97 -5.85
N PRO A 8 -17.67 14.55 -6.74
CA PRO A 8 -18.87 13.88 -7.25
C PRO A 8 -18.57 12.71 -8.20
N GLU A 9 -17.31 12.53 -8.62
CA GLU A 9 -16.90 11.47 -9.54
C GLU A 9 -16.25 10.26 -8.86
N LEU A 10 -16.01 10.30 -7.54
CA LEU A 10 -15.43 9.18 -6.80
C LEU A 10 -16.49 8.11 -6.48
N GLN A 11 -16.28 6.89 -6.97
CA GLN A 11 -17.00 5.71 -6.52
C GLN A 11 -16.28 5.05 -5.34
N TYR A 12 -16.93 5.01 -4.18
CA TYR A 12 -16.35 4.37 -2.99
C TYR A 12 -16.35 2.84 -3.12
N THR A 13 -15.21 2.22 -2.83
CA THR A 13 -15.09 0.77 -2.60
C THR A 13 -14.34 0.51 -1.29
N PRO A 14 -14.74 -0.47 -0.47
CA PRO A 14 -13.95 -0.87 0.70
C PRO A 14 -12.71 -1.71 0.32
N ASP A 15 -12.74 -2.36 -0.83
CA ASP A 15 -11.76 -3.35 -1.29
C ASP A 15 -11.19 -3.00 -2.68
N HIS A 16 -10.11 -3.67 -3.08
CA HIS A 16 -9.63 -3.62 -4.44
C HIS A 16 -10.69 -4.10 -5.44
N VAL A 17 -10.71 -3.50 -6.62
CA VAL A 17 -11.52 -3.93 -7.76
C VAL A 17 -10.63 -4.20 -8.97
N ALA A 18 -11.03 -5.11 -9.85
CA ALA A 18 -10.31 -5.31 -11.11
C ALA A 18 -10.43 -4.06 -11.99
N GLY A 19 -9.29 -3.51 -12.42
CA GLY A 19 -9.21 -2.40 -13.35
C GLY A 19 -8.64 -2.84 -14.71
N PRO A 20 -8.53 -1.92 -15.68
CA PRO A 20 -8.06 -2.26 -17.02
C PRO A 20 -6.63 -2.82 -17.03
N GLY A 21 -6.45 -3.93 -17.74
CA GLY A 21 -5.14 -4.58 -17.91
C GLY A 21 -4.67 -5.42 -16.72
N ALA A 22 -5.47 -5.57 -15.65
CA ALA A 22 -5.11 -6.48 -14.57
C ALA A 22 -5.16 -7.95 -15.03
N ASP A 23 -4.07 -8.68 -14.81
CA ASP A 23 -3.98 -10.11 -15.12
C ASP A 23 -4.67 -10.99 -14.08
N ILE A 24 -4.85 -10.47 -12.86
CA ILE A 24 -5.40 -11.19 -11.71
C ILE A 24 -6.57 -10.38 -11.13
N ASP A 25 -7.72 -11.02 -10.97
CA ASP A 25 -8.84 -10.45 -10.22
C ASP A 25 -8.49 -10.43 -8.72
N PRO A 26 -8.46 -9.25 -8.06
CA PRO A 26 -8.12 -9.15 -6.65
C PRO A 26 -9.11 -9.87 -5.71
N SER A 27 -10.32 -10.19 -6.18
CA SER A 27 -11.32 -10.95 -5.42
C SER A 27 -11.15 -12.46 -5.55
N GLN A 28 -10.31 -12.94 -6.48
CA GLN A 28 -10.11 -14.35 -6.72
C GLN A 28 -9.30 -14.99 -5.59
N ILE A 29 -9.90 -16.00 -4.94
CA ILE A 29 -9.21 -16.82 -3.94
C ILE A 29 -8.12 -17.65 -4.62
N THR A 30 -6.87 -17.38 -4.27
CA THR A 30 -5.68 -18.08 -4.79
C THR A 30 -5.04 -18.99 -3.76
N PHE A 31 -5.12 -18.65 -2.47
CA PHE A 31 -4.47 -19.42 -1.41
C PHE A 31 -5.39 -20.47 -0.79
N PRO A 32 -4.91 -21.71 -0.58
CA PRO A 32 -5.74 -22.83 -0.09
C PRO A 32 -6.09 -22.73 1.41
N GLY A 33 -5.54 -21.74 2.13
CA GLY A 33 -5.70 -21.59 3.57
C GLY A 33 -4.91 -22.63 4.39
N CYS A 34 -5.14 -22.60 5.70
CA CYS A 34 -4.55 -23.52 6.67
C CYS A 34 -5.57 -24.57 7.15
N ILE A 35 -5.06 -25.70 7.61
CA ILE A 35 -5.87 -26.80 8.15
C ILE A 35 -6.12 -26.71 9.66
N CYS A 36 -5.76 -25.61 10.31
CA CYS A 36 -5.95 -25.41 11.75
C CYS A 36 -7.45 -25.43 12.09
N LEU A 37 -7.83 -26.13 13.16
CA LEU A 37 -9.23 -26.32 13.55
C LEU A 37 -9.58 -25.59 14.84
N LYS A 38 -9.36 -26.27 15.98
CA LYS A 38 -9.72 -25.77 17.32
C LYS A 38 -8.54 -25.15 18.06
N THR A 39 -7.32 -25.49 17.66
CA THR A 39 -6.11 -24.86 18.20
C THR A 39 -5.88 -23.51 17.53
N PRO A 40 -5.45 -22.49 18.28
CA PRO A 40 -5.06 -21.21 17.70
C PRO A 40 -4.01 -21.40 16.59
N CYS A 41 -4.08 -20.58 15.54
CA CYS A 41 -3.02 -20.53 14.53
C CYS A 41 -1.73 -20.04 15.18
N LEU A 42 -0.71 -20.90 15.25
CA LEU A 42 0.59 -20.60 15.82
C LEU A 42 1.71 -20.90 14.80
N PRO A 43 2.85 -20.19 14.88
CA PRO A 43 4.00 -20.51 14.05
C PRO A 43 4.45 -21.97 14.20
N GLY A 44 4.92 -22.57 13.11
CA GLY A 44 5.32 -23.97 13.05
C GLY A 44 4.16 -24.97 12.90
N THR A 45 2.91 -24.58 13.20
CA THR A 45 1.72 -25.43 13.01
C THR A 45 0.75 -24.89 11.96
N CYS A 46 0.69 -23.57 11.79
CA CYS A 46 -0.16 -22.92 10.80
C CYS A 46 0.63 -22.57 9.54
N SER A 47 0.17 -23.03 8.37
CA SER A 47 0.80 -22.73 7.07
C SER A 47 0.75 -21.24 6.69
N CYS A 48 -0.18 -20.47 7.26
CA CYS A 48 -0.24 -19.01 7.11
C CYS A 48 0.82 -18.28 7.95
N LEU A 49 1.40 -18.94 8.97
CA LEU A 49 2.40 -18.38 9.88
C LEU A 49 3.73 -19.16 9.74
N ARG A 50 4.42 -18.95 8.61
CA ARG A 50 5.58 -19.76 8.21
C ARG A 50 6.77 -19.67 9.16
N ARG A 51 6.98 -18.54 9.84
CA ARG A 51 8.12 -18.31 10.74
C ARG A 51 7.69 -17.74 12.07
N GLU A 52 7.09 -16.56 12.05
CA GLU A 52 6.63 -15.85 13.23
C GLU A 52 5.16 -15.46 13.13
N LYS A 53 4.61 -14.93 14.24
CA LYS A 53 3.30 -14.29 14.23
C LYS A 53 3.40 -12.92 13.55
N ASN A 54 2.50 -12.64 12.64
CA ASN A 54 2.37 -11.29 12.06
C ASN A 54 1.90 -10.26 13.11
N TYR A 55 1.01 -10.69 14.02
CA TYR A 55 0.37 -9.83 15.00
C TYR A 55 0.56 -10.32 16.44
N ASP A 56 0.69 -9.37 17.37
CA ASP A 56 0.76 -9.64 18.80
C ASP A 56 -0.62 -9.88 19.44
N ASP A 57 -0.67 -9.90 20.77
CA ASP A 57 -1.88 -10.18 21.55
C ASP A 57 -2.90 -9.03 21.48
N ASN A 58 -2.42 -7.82 21.16
CA ASN A 58 -3.21 -6.61 20.98
C ASN A 58 -3.59 -6.35 19.52
N LEU A 59 -3.34 -7.32 18.64
CA LEU A 59 -3.53 -7.21 17.18
C LEU A 59 -2.66 -6.11 16.55
N CYS A 60 -1.55 -5.77 17.18
CA CYS A 60 -0.55 -4.89 16.61
C CYS A 60 0.39 -5.69 15.71
N LEU A 61 0.73 -5.13 14.56
CA LEU A 61 1.79 -5.63 13.69
C LEU A 61 3.09 -5.73 14.49
N ARG A 62 3.67 -6.93 14.54
CA ARG A 62 4.99 -7.12 15.14
C ARG A 62 6.03 -6.51 14.22
N ASP A 63 7.05 -5.90 14.80
CA ASP A 63 8.14 -5.26 14.05
C ASP A 63 8.69 -6.22 12.99
N ILE A 64 8.48 -5.90 11.71
CA ILE A 64 9.00 -6.67 10.58
C ILE A 64 10.49 -6.31 10.47
N GLY A 65 11.26 -6.83 11.42
CA GLY A 65 12.71 -6.85 11.51
C GLY A 65 13.44 -5.60 11.01
N SER A 66 13.78 -4.70 11.93
CA SER A 66 14.81 -3.65 11.75
C SER A 66 16.24 -4.19 11.45
N GLY A 67 16.38 -5.46 11.04
CA GLY A 67 17.66 -6.14 10.81
C GLY A 67 17.64 -7.26 9.75
N ALA A 68 16.51 -7.50 9.08
CA ALA A 68 16.46 -8.44 7.96
C ALA A 68 16.67 -7.69 6.63
N LYS A 69 17.53 -8.24 5.75
CA LYS A 69 17.82 -7.65 4.42
C LYS A 69 16.62 -7.63 3.45
N CYS A 70 15.52 -8.29 3.79
CA CYS A 70 14.29 -8.33 3.00
C CYS A 70 13.10 -8.48 3.96
N ALA A 71 12.08 -7.63 3.82
CA ALA A 71 10.85 -7.71 4.60
C ALA A 71 10.10 -9.01 4.24
N GLU A 72 9.71 -9.80 5.25
CA GLU A 72 8.98 -11.03 4.99
C GLU A 72 7.52 -10.73 4.61
N PRO A 73 6.94 -11.47 3.64
CA PRO A 73 5.56 -11.26 3.22
C PRO A 73 4.58 -11.67 4.33
N VAL A 74 3.60 -10.80 4.60
CA VAL A 74 2.55 -11.05 5.58
C VAL A 74 1.41 -11.84 4.92
N PHE A 75 1.05 -12.98 5.52
CA PHE A 75 -0.09 -13.79 5.12
C PHE A 75 -1.10 -13.93 6.26
N GLU A 76 -2.33 -13.47 6.04
CA GLU A 76 -3.43 -13.74 6.96
C GLU A 76 -4.05 -15.12 6.73
N CYS A 77 -4.76 -15.61 7.75
CA CYS A 77 -5.71 -16.69 7.52
C CYS A 77 -6.87 -16.17 6.67
N ASN A 78 -7.38 -17.00 5.77
CA ASN A 78 -8.23 -16.55 4.67
C ASN A 78 -9.59 -17.26 4.68
N ALA A 79 -10.40 -17.08 3.63
CA ALA A 79 -11.74 -17.67 3.55
C ALA A 79 -11.75 -19.20 3.54
N LEU A 80 -10.66 -19.84 3.13
CA LEU A 80 -10.52 -21.31 3.10
C LEU A 80 -9.88 -21.89 4.37
N CYS A 81 -9.36 -21.05 5.27
CA CYS A 81 -8.89 -21.50 6.57
C CYS A 81 -10.03 -22.00 7.46
N ARG A 82 -9.83 -23.15 8.13
CA ARG A 82 -10.82 -23.71 9.07
C ARG A 82 -10.75 -23.14 10.49
N CYS A 83 -9.82 -22.22 10.75
CA CYS A 83 -9.73 -21.51 12.02
C CYS A 83 -10.82 -20.45 12.13
N SER A 84 -11.29 -20.20 13.37
CA SER A 84 -12.39 -19.26 13.64
C SER A 84 -12.09 -17.84 13.14
N ASP A 85 -13.14 -17.03 12.98
CA ASP A 85 -13.01 -15.59 12.66
C ASP A 85 -12.30 -14.78 13.75
N HIS A 86 -12.28 -15.29 14.99
CA HIS A 86 -11.50 -14.77 16.11
C HIS A 86 -10.00 -15.12 16.04
N CYS A 87 -9.55 -15.77 14.96
CA CYS A 87 -8.14 -16.06 14.74
C CYS A 87 -7.32 -14.77 14.82
N ARG A 88 -6.21 -14.80 15.56
CA ARG A 88 -5.33 -13.64 15.73
C ARG A 88 -4.56 -13.29 14.46
N ASN A 89 -4.53 -14.18 13.48
CA ASN A 89 -3.99 -13.93 12.15
C ASN A 89 -5.08 -13.49 11.15
N ARG A 90 -6.10 -12.77 11.63
CA ARG A 90 -7.15 -12.10 10.84
C ARG A 90 -7.30 -10.68 11.39
N VAL A 91 -6.63 -9.70 10.80
CA VAL A 91 -6.62 -8.30 11.30
C VAL A 91 -7.09 -7.36 10.19
N VAL A 92 -6.40 -7.34 9.06
CA VAL A 92 -6.71 -6.45 7.93
C VAL A 92 -8.10 -6.75 7.37
N GLN A 93 -8.44 -8.03 7.21
CA GLN A 93 -9.77 -8.45 6.70
C GLN A 93 -10.96 -8.06 7.61
N ARG A 94 -10.71 -7.58 8.84
CA ARG A 94 -11.78 -7.09 9.72
C ARG A 94 -12.18 -5.64 9.44
N GLY A 95 -11.45 -4.96 8.55
CA GLY A 95 -11.76 -3.60 8.14
C GLY A 95 -11.48 -2.56 9.23
N LEU A 96 -12.14 -1.41 9.13
CA LEU A 96 -11.87 -0.23 9.95
C LEU A 96 -12.30 -0.43 11.40
N HIS A 97 -11.40 -0.09 12.33
CA HIS A 97 -11.66 -0.16 13.78
C HIS A 97 -11.65 1.21 14.47
N PHE A 98 -11.32 2.28 13.76
CA PHE A 98 -11.19 3.63 14.30
C PHE A 98 -12.08 4.60 13.51
N HIS A 99 -12.56 5.64 14.17
CA HIS A 99 -13.32 6.71 13.54
C HIS A 99 -12.36 7.66 12.83
N LEU A 100 -12.46 7.69 11.50
CA LEU A 100 -11.63 8.53 10.65
C LEU A 100 -12.46 9.65 10.04
N GLN A 101 -11.83 10.79 9.79
CA GLN A 101 -12.46 11.95 9.21
C GLN A 101 -11.65 12.47 8.02
N VAL A 102 -12.32 12.57 6.87
CA VAL A 102 -11.82 13.35 5.74
C VAL A 102 -11.99 14.82 6.07
N PHE A 103 -10.92 15.62 5.95
CA PHE A 103 -10.92 17.03 6.29
C PHE A 103 -10.11 17.86 5.29
N LYS A 104 -10.42 19.16 5.20
CA LYS A 104 -9.67 20.07 4.34
C LYS A 104 -8.40 20.51 5.09
N THR A 105 -7.25 20.32 4.46
CA THR A 105 -5.94 20.81 4.93
C THR A 105 -5.65 22.20 4.37
N ASP A 106 -4.69 22.90 4.95
CA ASP A 106 -4.33 24.26 4.53
C ASP A 106 -3.63 24.29 3.15
N HIS A 107 -2.75 23.31 2.88
CA HIS A 107 -1.85 23.34 1.71
C HIS A 107 -1.78 22.04 0.90
N LYS A 108 -2.44 20.97 1.35
CA LYS A 108 -2.33 19.62 0.73
C LYS A 108 -3.65 19.15 0.11
N GLY A 109 -4.66 20.01 0.03
CA GLY A 109 -5.99 19.63 -0.43
C GLY A 109 -6.78 18.93 0.68
N TRP A 110 -7.40 17.79 0.37
CA TRP A 110 -8.07 16.96 1.38
C TRP A 110 -7.07 16.04 2.08
N GLY A 111 -7.32 15.74 3.34
CA GLY A 111 -6.52 14.83 4.16
C GLY A 111 -7.42 13.89 4.95
N LEU A 112 -6.81 12.89 5.58
CA LEU A 112 -7.47 11.99 6.51
C LEU A 112 -6.87 12.18 7.90
N ARG A 113 -7.71 12.25 8.94
CA ARG A 113 -7.27 12.28 10.34
C ARG A 113 -8.05 11.29 11.18
N THR A 114 -7.49 10.88 12.31
CA THR A 114 -8.21 10.05 13.28
C THR A 114 -9.00 10.92 14.27
N LEU A 115 -10.16 10.44 14.72
CA LEU A 115 -10.91 11.01 15.84
C LEU A 115 -10.65 10.24 17.15
N ASP A 116 -10.01 9.07 17.05
CA ASP A 116 -9.66 8.21 18.17
C ASP A 116 -8.14 8.20 18.39
N PHE A 117 -7.71 7.75 19.58
CA PHE A 117 -6.33 7.37 19.82
C PHE A 117 -6.02 6.05 19.12
N ILE A 118 -4.93 6.00 18.36
CA ILE A 118 -4.47 4.80 17.66
C ILE A 118 -3.12 4.36 18.24
N PRO A 119 -3.06 3.22 18.96
CA PRO A 119 -1.80 2.67 19.44
C PRO A 119 -0.88 2.27 18.29
N LYS A 120 0.44 2.40 18.49
CA LYS A 120 1.46 1.91 17.57
C LYS A 120 1.20 0.44 17.20
N GLY A 121 1.37 0.14 15.90
CA GLY A 121 1.24 -1.17 15.29
C GLY A 121 -0.20 -1.56 14.94
N ARG A 122 -1.22 -0.79 15.33
CA ARG A 122 -2.61 -1.10 14.98
C ARG A 122 -2.90 -0.83 13.51
N PHE A 123 -3.70 -1.70 12.90
CA PHE A 123 -4.23 -1.49 11.55
C PHE A 123 -5.18 -0.28 11.53
N VAL A 124 -5.00 0.59 10.53
CA VAL A 124 -5.77 1.83 10.38
C VAL A 124 -6.76 1.73 9.22
N CYS A 125 -6.26 1.52 8.01
CA CYS A 125 -7.06 1.35 6.79
C CYS A 125 -6.25 0.70 5.67
N GLU A 126 -6.91 0.26 4.60
CA GLU A 126 -6.24 -0.12 3.36
C GLU A 126 -6.03 1.10 2.44
N TYR A 127 -5.09 1.00 1.51
CA TYR A 127 -5.05 1.81 0.29
C TYR A 127 -5.64 0.97 -0.84
N ALA A 128 -6.94 1.12 -1.10
CA ALA A 128 -7.67 0.26 -2.02
C ALA A 128 -8.33 1.06 -3.15
N GLY A 129 -8.35 0.45 -4.34
CA GLY A 129 -8.90 1.00 -5.57
C GLY A 129 -8.76 0.03 -6.74
N GLU A 130 -8.76 0.55 -7.96
CA GLU A 130 -8.57 -0.26 -9.18
C GLU A 130 -7.18 -0.88 -9.20
N VAL A 131 -7.10 -2.20 -9.39
CA VAL A 131 -5.85 -2.89 -9.70
C VAL A 131 -5.63 -2.80 -11.20
N LEU A 132 -4.48 -2.25 -11.63
CA LEU A 132 -4.22 -1.93 -13.03
C LEU A 132 -3.09 -2.77 -13.63
N GLY A 133 -3.16 -2.96 -14.95
CA GLY A 133 -2.01 -3.43 -15.73
C GLY A 133 -0.99 -2.32 -15.99
N VAL A 134 0.27 -2.72 -16.24
CA VAL A 134 1.39 -1.79 -16.51
C VAL A 134 1.08 -0.82 -17.66
N SER A 135 0.50 -1.32 -18.77
CA SER A 135 0.16 -0.48 -19.93
C SER A 135 -0.90 0.57 -19.60
N GLU A 136 -1.85 0.24 -18.73
CA GLU A 136 -2.89 1.18 -18.30
C GLU A 136 -2.33 2.24 -17.35
N VAL A 137 -1.43 1.86 -16.44
CA VAL A 137 -0.69 2.80 -15.58
C VAL A 137 0.06 3.82 -16.42
N GLN A 138 0.83 3.37 -17.42
CA GLN A 138 1.56 4.24 -18.33
C GLN A 138 0.63 5.20 -19.07
N ARG A 139 -0.53 4.71 -19.55
CA ARG A 139 -1.54 5.52 -20.22
C ARG A 139 -2.10 6.60 -19.28
N ARG A 140 -2.50 6.25 -18.05
CA ARG A 140 -3.05 7.20 -17.07
C ARG A 140 -2.03 8.27 -16.70
N ILE A 141 -0.77 7.88 -16.49
CA ILE A 141 0.32 8.80 -16.15
C ILE A 141 0.61 9.79 -17.27
N GLN A 142 0.57 9.36 -18.53
CA GLN A 142 0.78 10.26 -19.68
C GLN A 142 -0.32 11.33 -19.81
N LEU A 143 -1.52 11.07 -19.27
CA LEU A 143 -2.64 12.00 -19.28
C LEU A 143 -2.66 12.93 -18.06
N GLN A 144 -1.84 12.69 -17.04
CA GLN A 144 -1.79 13.53 -15.84
C GLN A 144 -1.29 14.93 -16.17
N THR A 145 -2.02 15.92 -15.67
CA THR A 145 -1.62 17.33 -15.69
C THR A 145 -0.91 17.72 -14.38
N ILE A 146 -0.28 18.90 -14.36
CA ILE A 146 0.41 19.42 -13.17
C ILE A 146 -0.54 19.68 -11.99
N HIS A 147 -1.83 19.85 -12.26
CA HIS A 147 -2.85 20.16 -11.25
C HIS A 147 -3.53 18.91 -10.68
N ASP A 148 -3.40 17.77 -11.35
CA ASP A 148 -4.07 16.53 -10.94
C ASP A 148 -3.37 15.91 -9.73
N SER A 149 -4.14 15.37 -8.80
CA SER A 149 -3.59 14.53 -7.74
C SER A 149 -3.08 13.20 -8.34
N ASN A 150 -1.90 12.75 -7.90
CA ASN A 150 -1.39 11.43 -8.29
C ASN A 150 -1.74 10.42 -7.20
N TYR A 151 -2.53 9.41 -7.55
CA TYR A 151 -2.99 8.37 -6.64
C TYR A 151 -2.43 6.98 -7.00
N ILE A 152 -1.76 6.83 -8.14
CA ILE A 152 -1.25 5.52 -8.53
C ILE A 152 -0.09 5.16 -7.61
N ILE A 153 -0.18 4.00 -6.97
CA ILE A 153 0.91 3.39 -6.22
C ILE A 153 1.38 2.12 -6.90
N ALA A 154 2.71 1.96 -7.00
CA ALA A 154 3.36 0.73 -7.43
C ALA A 154 3.99 0.04 -6.23
N ILE A 155 3.65 -1.23 -6.03
CA ILE A 155 4.26 -2.10 -5.02
C ILE A 155 5.11 -3.13 -5.73
N ARG A 156 6.39 -3.18 -5.37
CA ARG A 156 7.37 -4.12 -5.92
C ARG A 156 7.83 -5.05 -4.81
N GLU A 157 7.56 -6.34 -4.97
CA GLU A 157 7.96 -7.35 -4.00
C GLU A 157 8.97 -8.31 -4.63
N HIS A 158 10.19 -8.33 -4.09
CA HIS A 158 11.24 -9.27 -4.49
C HIS A 158 10.98 -10.64 -3.86
N VAL A 159 10.61 -11.62 -4.68
CA VAL A 159 10.38 -12.99 -4.25
C VAL A 159 11.70 -13.76 -4.25
N TYR A 160 11.84 -14.77 -3.38
CA TYR A 160 13.06 -15.57 -3.19
C TYR A 160 13.70 -16.15 -4.47
N ASN A 161 12.92 -16.32 -5.55
CA ASN A 161 13.41 -16.85 -6.83
C ASN A 161 13.97 -15.78 -7.78
N GLY A 162 14.16 -14.54 -7.30
CA GLY A 162 14.57 -13.39 -8.13
C GLY A 162 13.46 -12.84 -9.01
N GLN A 163 12.24 -13.38 -8.92
CA GLN A 163 11.05 -12.81 -9.54
C GLN A 163 10.61 -11.57 -8.75
N VAL A 164 10.14 -10.56 -9.47
CA VAL A 164 9.52 -9.37 -8.90
C VAL A 164 8.03 -9.45 -9.17
N ILE A 165 7.23 -9.36 -8.12
CA ILE A 165 5.78 -9.15 -8.25
C ILE A 165 5.54 -7.65 -8.20
N GLU A 166 4.92 -7.12 -9.25
CA GLU A 166 4.47 -5.73 -9.29
C GLU A 166 2.96 -5.67 -9.13
N THR A 167 2.47 -4.76 -8.31
CA THR A 167 1.03 -4.49 -8.15
C THR A 167 0.81 -2.99 -8.24
N PHE A 168 -0.08 -2.57 -9.14
CA PHE A 168 -0.45 -1.18 -9.32
C PHE A 168 -1.87 -0.97 -8.82
N VAL A 169 -2.06 0.00 -7.94
CA VAL A 169 -3.38 0.35 -7.40
C VAL A 169 -3.65 1.83 -7.66
N ASP A 170 -4.82 2.13 -8.21
CA ASP A 170 -5.27 3.49 -8.49
C ASP A 170 -6.67 3.74 -7.90
N PRO A 171 -6.77 4.51 -6.80
CA PRO A 171 -8.04 4.90 -6.20
C PRO A 171 -8.57 6.24 -6.72
N ALA A 172 -8.10 6.75 -7.87
CA ALA A 172 -8.54 8.02 -8.42
C ALA A 172 -10.06 8.08 -8.62
N TYR A 173 -10.61 7.09 -9.34
CA TYR A 173 -12.04 7.02 -9.71
C TYR A 173 -12.83 6.01 -8.87
N ILE A 174 -12.26 4.83 -8.61
CA ILE A 174 -12.85 3.82 -7.73
C ILE A 174 -11.86 3.54 -6.60
N GLY A 175 -12.18 3.97 -5.38
CA GLY A 175 -11.23 3.91 -4.28
C GLY A 175 -11.84 4.01 -2.90
N ASN A 176 -11.04 3.67 -1.88
CA ASN A 176 -11.44 3.74 -0.48
C ASN A 176 -10.94 5.03 0.20
N ILE A 177 -11.13 5.13 1.52
CA ILE A 177 -10.68 6.29 2.31
C ILE A 177 -9.15 6.51 2.28
N GLY A 178 -8.35 5.49 1.97
CA GLY A 178 -6.90 5.55 1.90
C GLY A 178 -6.38 6.55 0.86
N ARG A 179 -7.17 6.85 -0.19
CA ARG A 179 -6.82 7.87 -1.19
C ARG A 179 -6.62 9.28 -0.63
N PHE A 180 -7.20 9.57 0.55
CA PHE A 180 -7.10 10.87 1.22
C PHE A 180 -5.88 10.97 2.15
N LEU A 181 -5.07 9.92 2.26
CA LEU A 181 -3.84 9.97 3.04
C LEU A 181 -2.81 10.81 2.31
N ASN A 182 -2.32 11.86 2.96
CA ASN A 182 -1.28 12.71 2.40
C ASN A 182 0.12 12.17 2.67
N HIS A 183 1.08 12.69 1.92
CA HIS A 183 2.49 12.43 2.16
C HIS A 183 3.01 13.14 3.42
N SER A 184 3.91 12.47 4.14
CA SER A 184 4.83 13.09 5.09
C SER A 184 6.23 12.49 4.98
N CYS A 185 7.27 13.31 5.15
CA CYS A 185 8.66 12.84 5.28
C CYS A 185 8.94 12.24 6.66
N GLU A 186 8.10 12.54 7.66
CA GLU A 186 8.08 11.90 8.99
C GLU A 186 6.68 11.33 9.25
N PRO A 187 6.27 10.28 8.50
CA PRO A 187 4.91 9.77 8.54
C PRO A 187 4.57 9.10 9.88
N ASN A 188 3.28 8.89 10.10
CA ASN A 188 2.75 8.12 11.23
C ASN A 188 2.15 6.77 10.81
N LEU A 189 2.09 6.47 9.50
CA LEU A 189 1.67 5.18 8.98
C LEU A 189 2.81 4.48 8.23
N LEU A 190 2.79 3.15 8.32
CA LEU A 190 3.62 2.22 7.57
C LEU A 190 2.71 1.34 6.70
N MET A 191 2.98 1.29 5.40
CA MET A 191 2.25 0.44 4.46
C MET A 191 2.91 -0.92 4.37
N ILE A 192 2.12 -1.98 4.54
CA ILE A 192 2.55 -3.37 4.47
C ILE A 192 1.67 -4.12 3.45
N PRO A 193 2.26 -4.77 2.43
CA PRO A 193 1.53 -5.70 1.58
C PRO A 193 1.09 -6.92 2.39
N VAL A 194 -0.23 -7.15 2.49
CA VAL A 194 -0.83 -8.26 3.24
C VAL A 194 -1.64 -9.13 2.32
N ARG A 195 -1.27 -10.41 2.20
CA ARG A 195 -2.00 -11.40 1.39
C ARG A 195 -3.02 -12.15 2.24
N ILE A 196 -4.24 -12.25 1.73
CA ILE A 196 -5.36 -12.92 2.42
C ILE A 196 -5.88 -14.04 1.51
N ASP A 197 -6.80 -13.70 0.61
CA ASP A 197 -7.36 -14.65 -0.35
C ASP A 197 -6.58 -14.66 -1.68
N SER A 198 -6.28 -13.49 -2.23
CA SER A 198 -5.66 -13.31 -3.55
C SER A 198 -4.15 -13.09 -3.50
N MET A 199 -3.48 -13.41 -4.62
CA MET A 199 -2.08 -13.02 -4.87
C MET A 199 -1.87 -11.52 -4.91
N VAL A 200 -2.91 -10.75 -5.27
CA VAL A 200 -2.91 -9.29 -5.17
C VAL A 200 -2.94 -8.91 -3.68
N PRO A 201 -1.89 -8.27 -3.14
CA PRO A 201 -1.84 -7.93 -1.73
C PRO A 201 -2.80 -6.79 -1.41
N LYS A 202 -3.40 -6.83 -0.21
CA LYS A 202 -4.01 -5.66 0.42
C LYS A 202 -2.89 -4.69 0.82
N LEU A 203 -3.04 -3.41 0.48
CA LEU A 203 -2.07 -2.38 0.88
C LEU A 203 -2.46 -1.82 2.25
N ALA A 204 -2.11 -2.55 3.31
CA ALA A 204 -2.57 -2.25 4.66
C ALA A 204 -1.68 -1.21 5.35
N LEU A 205 -2.29 -0.15 5.88
CA LEU A 205 -1.59 0.86 6.66
C LEU A 205 -1.72 0.58 8.15
N PHE A 206 -0.58 0.49 8.82
CA PHE A 206 -0.45 0.31 10.26
C PHE A 206 0.17 1.55 10.91
N ALA A 207 -0.21 1.86 12.13
CA ALA A 207 0.38 2.96 12.89
C ALA A 207 1.88 2.70 13.17
N ALA A 208 2.77 3.55 12.68
CA ALA A 208 4.21 3.44 12.92
C ALA A 208 4.62 3.95 14.32
N LYS A 209 3.76 4.75 14.94
CA LYS A 209 3.87 5.34 16.28
C LYS A 209 2.46 5.51 16.86
N ASP A 210 2.36 5.87 18.14
CA ASP A 210 1.07 6.27 18.70
C ASP A 210 0.56 7.53 17.99
N ILE A 211 -0.73 7.58 17.69
CA ILE A 211 -1.39 8.66 16.96
C ILE A 211 -2.51 9.22 17.82
N LEU A 212 -2.48 10.52 18.09
CA LEU A 212 -3.46 11.17 18.95
C LEU A 212 -4.74 11.57 18.18
N PRO A 213 -5.89 11.68 18.86
CA PRO A 213 -7.10 12.26 18.27
C PRO A 213 -6.84 13.61 17.61
N GLY A 214 -7.32 13.77 16.37
CA GLY A 214 -7.16 14.98 15.58
C GLY A 214 -5.88 15.05 14.75
N GLU A 215 -4.92 14.14 14.95
CA GLU A 215 -3.72 14.07 14.12
C GLU A 215 -4.02 13.59 12.70
N GLU A 216 -3.41 14.28 11.73
CA GLU A 216 -3.45 13.87 10.33
C GLU A 216 -2.69 12.57 10.12
N LEU A 217 -3.29 11.66 9.37
CA LEU A 217 -2.73 10.39 8.97
C LEU A 217 -1.96 10.55 7.66
N SER A 218 -0.72 10.06 7.65
CA SER A 218 0.20 10.23 6.53
C SER A 218 1.16 9.05 6.38
N TYR A 219 1.55 8.77 5.14
CA TYR A 219 2.57 7.77 4.80
C TYR A 219 3.64 8.35 3.88
N ASP A 220 4.76 7.66 3.74
CA ASP A 220 5.80 8.04 2.79
C ASP A 220 5.45 7.52 1.39
N TYR A 221 5.24 8.44 0.44
CA TYR A 221 4.87 8.09 -0.93
C TYR A 221 6.03 7.43 -1.69
N SER A 222 7.27 7.54 -1.22
CA SER A 222 8.40 6.82 -1.81
C SER A 222 8.51 5.36 -1.35
N GLY A 223 7.76 4.97 -0.32
CA GLY A 223 7.87 3.63 0.28
C GLY A 223 9.20 3.36 1.00
N ARG A 224 10.09 4.35 1.16
CA ARG A 224 11.42 4.20 1.77
C ARG A 224 11.40 4.25 3.30
N PHE A 225 10.36 4.81 3.88
CA PHE A 225 10.21 4.87 5.34
C PHE A 225 10.17 3.46 5.96
N LEU A 226 11.20 3.16 6.76
CA LEU A 226 11.43 1.87 7.43
C LEU A 226 11.67 0.67 6.49
N ASN A 227 11.90 0.90 5.18
CA ASN A 227 12.28 -0.12 4.21
C ASN A 227 13.74 0.09 3.76
N PRO A 228 14.73 -0.53 4.42
CA PRO A 228 16.15 -0.37 4.08
C PRO A 228 16.61 -1.14 2.83
N ALA A 229 15.72 -1.86 2.13
CA ALA A 229 16.09 -2.76 1.04
C ALA A 229 16.37 -2.06 -0.31
N ASP A 230 15.89 -0.83 -0.52
CA ASP A 230 15.93 -0.12 -1.82
C ASP A 230 16.90 1.07 -1.85
N SER A 231 18.01 1.01 -1.09
CA SER A 231 18.95 2.13 -0.96
C SER A 231 19.88 2.37 -2.17
N GLU A 232 19.69 1.69 -3.31
CA GLU A 232 20.64 1.76 -4.44
C GLU A 232 20.16 2.47 -5.72
N ASP A 233 18.90 2.92 -5.80
CA ASP A 233 18.47 3.73 -6.94
C ASP A 233 18.88 5.20 -6.75
N LYS A 234 20.09 5.52 -7.22
CA LYS A 234 20.52 6.90 -7.48
C LYS A 234 19.52 7.53 -8.44
N GLU A 235 18.70 8.46 -7.96
CA GLU A 235 17.85 9.33 -8.78
C GLU A 235 18.71 9.89 -9.91
N ARG A 236 18.53 9.37 -11.14
CA ARG A 236 19.10 9.99 -12.33
C ARG A 236 18.38 11.31 -12.48
N LEU A 237 19.14 12.38 -12.27
CA LEU A 237 18.70 13.76 -12.42
C LEU A 237 18.46 14.06 -13.90
N ASP A 238 17.36 13.55 -14.46
CA ASP A 238 16.87 14.03 -15.75
C ASP A 238 15.98 15.26 -15.51
N ASN A 239 16.57 16.40 -15.88
CA ASN A 239 15.94 17.71 -16.01
C ASN A 239 14.66 17.62 -16.88
N GLU A 240 13.56 18.19 -16.39
CA GLU A 240 12.49 18.94 -17.10
C GLU A 240 11.06 18.74 -16.57
N LYS A 241 10.81 17.84 -15.60
CA LYS A 241 9.47 17.73 -14.97
C LYS A 241 9.40 18.50 -13.65
N LEU A 242 8.42 19.42 -13.55
CA LEU A 242 8.13 20.17 -12.31
C LEU A 242 7.82 19.20 -11.16
N ARG A 243 8.71 19.14 -10.16
CA ARG A 243 8.47 18.41 -8.91
C ARG A 243 7.47 19.20 -8.06
N LYS A 244 6.41 18.54 -7.58
CA LYS A 244 5.45 19.15 -6.66
C LYS A 244 6.12 19.40 -5.31
N SER A 245 5.94 20.61 -4.75
CA SER A 245 6.45 20.96 -3.43
C SER A 245 5.79 20.11 -2.33
N CYS A 246 6.57 19.72 -1.32
CA CYS A 246 6.09 19.01 -0.14
C CYS A 246 5.75 20.01 0.98
N TYR A 247 4.52 19.92 1.48
CA TYR A 247 4.02 20.76 2.58
C TYR A 247 3.73 19.93 3.84
N CYS A 248 4.52 18.90 4.11
CA CYS A 248 4.28 18.00 5.24
C CYS A 248 4.58 18.61 6.62
N GLY A 249 5.39 19.68 6.68
CA GLY A 249 5.77 20.36 7.93
C GLY A 249 6.80 19.62 8.78
N ALA A 250 7.30 18.46 8.33
CA ALA A 250 8.35 17.71 9.01
C ALA A 250 9.68 18.49 9.05
N LYS A 251 10.47 18.29 10.11
CA LYS A 251 11.78 18.94 10.24
C LYS A 251 12.78 18.43 9.20
N SER A 252 12.69 17.15 8.85
CA SER A 252 13.50 16.51 7.81
C SER A 252 12.87 16.56 6.40
N CYS A 253 11.95 17.50 6.14
CA CYS A 253 11.25 17.57 4.86
C CYS A 253 12.21 17.68 3.66
N ALA A 254 12.01 16.83 2.65
CA ALA A 254 12.80 16.81 1.41
C ALA A 254 12.43 17.94 0.41
N ALA A 255 11.61 18.91 0.84
CA ALA A 255 11.07 20.04 0.08
C ALA A 255 10.14 19.69 -1.11
N PHE A 256 10.25 18.51 -1.70
CA PHE A 256 9.42 18.04 -2.82
C PHE A 256 8.80 16.69 -2.51
N LEU A 257 7.62 16.44 -3.08
CA LEU A 257 7.02 15.10 -3.05
C LEU A 257 7.96 14.13 -3.79
N PRO A 258 8.09 12.88 -3.30
CA PRO A 258 8.91 11.89 -3.97
C PRO A 258 8.34 11.58 -5.35
N TYR A 259 9.23 11.50 -6.34
CA TYR A 259 8.89 11.11 -7.70
C TYR A 259 9.25 9.64 -7.85
N ASP A 260 8.26 8.80 -8.08
CA ASP A 260 8.52 7.39 -8.35
C ASP A 260 8.90 7.22 -9.83
N SER A 261 10.20 7.21 -10.12
CA SER A 261 10.71 6.99 -11.48
C SER A 261 10.31 5.64 -12.06
N SER A 262 9.95 4.67 -11.23
CA SER A 262 9.60 3.32 -11.65
C SER A 262 8.30 3.26 -12.45
N LEU A 263 7.37 4.16 -12.15
CA LEU A 263 6.14 4.39 -12.90
C LEU A 263 6.36 4.95 -14.31
N TYR A 264 7.57 5.43 -14.61
CA TYR A 264 7.91 6.12 -15.87
C TYR A 264 8.98 5.40 -16.70
N CYS A 265 9.43 4.21 -16.29
CA CYS A 265 10.44 3.46 -17.04
C CYS A 265 9.78 2.75 -18.24
N PRO A 266 10.23 2.99 -19.50
CA PRO A 266 9.77 2.23 -20.65
C PRO A 266 10.22 0.77 -20.53
N LEU A 267 9.37 -0.18 -20.91
CA LEU A 267 9.79 -1.57 -21.12
C LEU A 267 10.95 -1.56 -22.13
N GLU A 268 12.12 -2.08 -21.74
CA GLU A 268 13.20 -2.34 -22.69
C GLU A 268 12.64 -3.21 -23.82
N LYS A 269 12.68 -2.71 -25.05
CA LYS A 269 12.25 -3.50 -26.22
C LYS A 269 13.14 -4.74 -26.29
N PRO A 270 12.57 -5.94 -26.52
CA PRO A 270 13.39 -7.13 -26.75
C PRO A 270 14.31 -6.86 -27.94
N ASN A 271 15.60 -7.08 -27.72
CA ASN A 271 16.66 -6.96 -28.71
C ASN A 271 16.33 -7.89 -29.89
N THR A 272 15.71 -7.36 -30.96
CA THR A 272 15.64 -8.05 -32.24
C THR A 272 17.05 -8.11 -32.80
N ARG A 273 17.74 -9.23 -32.55
CA ARG A 273 18.94 -9.58 -33.29
C ARG A 273 18.53 -9.71 -34.76
N GLU A 274 19.03 -8.81 -35.58
CA GLU A 274 19.03 -8.97 -37.04
C GLU A 274 19.72 -10.29 -37.37
N GLU A 275 18.97 -11.24 -37.92
CA GLU A 275 19.54 -12.39 -38.60
C GLU A 275 20.24 -11.89 -39.87
N GLY A 276 21.56 -11.99 -39.85
CA GLY A 276 22.42 -11.69 -40.98
C GLY A 276 22.06 -12.56 -42.17
N LYS A 277 21.94 -11.91 -43.33
CA LYS A 277 21.96 -12.53 -44.65
C LYS A 277 23.20 -13.44 -44.78
N VAL A 278 22.97 -14.69 -45.19
CA VAL A 278 23.92 -15.52 -45.93
C VAL A 278 23.37 -15.67 -47.34
#